data_AF-A0A358NJT5-F1
#
_entry.id   AF-A0A358NJT5-F1
#
_cell.length_a   1.000
_cell.length_b   1.000
_cell.length_c   1.000
_cell.angle_alpha   90.00
_cell.angle_beta   90.00
_cell.angle_gamma   90.00
#
_symmetry.space_group_name_H-M   'P 1'
#
loop_
_entity.id
_entity.type
_entity.pdbx_description
1 polymer ?
#
loop_
_entity_poly.entity_id
_entity_poly.type
_entity_poly.pdbx_seq_one_letter_code
_entity_poly.pdbx_strand_id
1 'polypeptide(L)'
;MEENKSIDNKEMLTAANSVTAYGGKNNMMYSPAQLAYAGDAVYELLVRSHIIRNHDTNVNKMHRLSVRFVRADAQAHLVSCLEDELTEEEKRIVKRGRNAKVTSSPKS
;
A
#
# COMPACT_ATOMS: atom_id res chain seq x y z
N MET A 1 6.79 30.64 11.93
CA MET A 1 7.89 29.65 11.89
C MET A 1 7.23 28.31 11.71
N GLU A 2 7.36 27.71 10.53
CA GLU A 2 7.37 26.26 10.41
C GLU A 2 8.16 25.94 9.14
N GLU A 3 9.19 25.15 9.37
CA GLU A 3 10.29 24.87 8.45
C GLU A 3 9.76 24.13 7.23
N ASN A 4 9.84 24.78 6.06
CA ASN A 4 10.01 24.03 4.81
C ASN A 4 11.41 23.41 4.84
N LYS A 5 11.55 22.32 5.60
CA LYS A 5 12.72 21.46 5.55
C LYS A 5 12.66 20.80 4.19
N SER A 6 13.38 21.39 3.22
CA SER A 6 13.68 20.77 1.95
C SER A 6 14.03 19.31 2.23
N ILE A 7 13.15 18.40 1.82
CA ILE A 7 13.42 16.96 1.91
C ILE A 7 14.76 16.78 1.19
N ASP A 8 15.78 16.36 1.93
CA ASP A 8 17.12 16.21 1.37
C ASP A 8 17.03 15.08 0.35
N ASN A 9 17.06 15.43 -0.94
CA ASN A 9 17.00 14.46 -2.03
C ASN A 9 18.10 13.38 -1.91
N LYS A 10 19.17 13.63 -1.13
CA LYS A 10 20.18 12.63 -0.79
C LYS A 10 19.63 11.48 0.07
N GLU A 11 18.75 11.77 1.04
CA GLU A 11 18.13 10.74 1.88
C GLU A 11 17.29 9.77 1.04
N MET A 12 16.49 10.30 0.11
CA MET A 12 15.71 9.50 -0.84
C MET A 12 16.60 8.69 -1.78
N LEU A 13 17.70 9.26 -2.26
CA LEU A 13 18.64 8.55 -3.15
C LEU A 13 19.38 7.42 -2.41
N THR A 14 19.77 7.64 -1.16
CA THR A 14 20.36 6.60 -0.29
C THR A 14 19.34 5.51 0.02
N ALA A 15 18.09 5.87 0.33
CA ALA A 15 17.01 4.92 0.56
C ALA A 15 16.75 4.05 -0.68
N ALA A 16 16.62 4.64 -1.87
CA ALA A 16 16.39 3.91 -3.12
C ALA A 16 17.49 2.87 -3.42
N ASN A 17 18.75 3.21 -3.15
CA ASN A 17 19.88 2.30 -3.32
C ASN A 17 19.98 1.20 -2.25
N SER A 18 19.31 1.35 -1.10
CA SER A 18 19.22 0.32 -0.06
C SER A 18 17.97 -0.56 -0.19
N VAL A 19 16.92 -0.08 -0.87
CA VAL A 19 15.72 -0.86 -1.20
C VAL A 19 16.05 -2.05 -2.11
N THR A 20 17.03 -1.91 -3.00
CA THR A 20 17.55 -3.03 -3.81
C THR A 20 18.31 -4.06 -2.97
N ALA A 21 18.71 -3.72 -1.75
CA ALA A 21 19.41 -4.57 -0.79
C ALA A 21 18.49 -5.10 0.33
N TYR A 22 17.16 -5.17 0.10
CA TYR A 22 16.17 -5.72 1.05
C TYR A 22 16.27 -7.26 1.25
N GLY A 23 17.49 -7.78 1.33
CA GLY A 23 17.77 -9.12 1.81
C GLY A 23 17.80 -9.14 3.33
N GLY A 24 16.71 -9.60 3.96
CA GLY A 24 16.80 -10.25 5.27
C GLY A 24 16.55 -9.41 6.53
N LYS A 25 15.42 -8.69 6.62
CA LYS A 25 14.87 -8.29 7.93
C LYS A 25 13.49 -8.89 8.17
N ASN A 26 13.28 -9.44 9.35
CA ASN A 26 12.00 -10.00 9.79
C ASN A 26 10.89 -8.94 9.70
N ASN A 27 9.95 -9.10 8.75
CA ASN A 27 8.78 -8.22 8.55
C ASN A 27 7.90 -8.06 9.80
N MET A 28 8.10 -8.89 10.83
CA MET A 28 7.40 -8.84 12.12
C MET A 28 7.76 -7.64 13.00
N MET A 29 8.80 -6.88 12.68
CA MET A 29 9.23 -5.73 13.49
C MET A 29 8.38 -4.47 13.29
N TYR A 30 7.60 -4.38 12.20
CA TYR A 30 6.77 -3.22 11.89
C TYR A 30 5.35 -3.34 12.47
N SER A 31 4.76 -2.20 12.85
CA SER A 31 3.36 -2.13 13.25
C SER A 31 2.43 -2.33 12.04
N PRO A 32 1.18 -2.78 12.25
CA PRO A 32 0.23 -2.96 11.14
C PRO A 32 0.00 -1.68 10.33
N ALA A 33 -0.01 -0.52 10.98
CA ALA A 33 -0.17 0.78 10.31
C ALA A 33 1.04 1.12 9.43
N GLN A 34 2.27 0.82 9.87
CA GLN A 34 3.48 0.99 9.05
C GLN A 34 3.48 0.06 7.84
N LEU A 35 3.04 -1.18 8.03
CA LEU A 35 2.89 -2.15 6.93
C LEU A 35 1.80 -1.70 5.95
N ALA A 36 0.66 -1.21 6.44
CA ALA A 36 -0.42 -0.68 5.60
C ALA A 36 0.02 0.55 4.81
N TYR A 37 0.79 1.46 5.42
CA TYR A 37 1.34 2.64 4.74
C TYR A 37 2.21 2.25 3.54
N ALA A 38 3.12 1.28 3.70
CA ALA A 38 3.93 0.79 2.59
C ALA A 38 3.09 -0.02 1.57
N GLY A 39 2.18 -0.86 2.07
CA GLY A 39 1.31 -1.71 1.25
C GLY A 39 0.37 -0.91 0.35
N ASP A 40 -0.16 0.21 0.82
CA ASP A 40 -1.02 1.10 0.03
C ASP A 40 -0.27 1.66 -1.19
N ALA A 41 0.97 2.10 -1.01
CA ALA A 41 1.81 2.57 -2.11
C ALA A 41 2.13 1.46 -3.12
N VAL A 42 2.46 0.25 -2.64
CA VAL A 42 2.71 -0.91 -3.50
C VAL A 42 1.45 -1.28 -4.29
N TYR A 43 0.29 -1.35 -3.64
CA TYR A 43 -0.97 -1.70 -4.29
C TYR A 43 -1.40 -0.64 -5.31
N GLU A 44 -1.29 0.65 -4.99
CA GLU A 44 -1.56 1.74 -5.93
C GLU A 44 -0.69 1.63 -7.19
N LEU A 45 0.59 1.31 -7.04
CA LEU A 45 1.50 1.11 -8.17
C LEU A 45 1.10 -0.09 -9.03
N LEU A 46 0.72 -1.21 -8.40
CA LEU A 46 0.26 -2.41 -9.11
C LEU A 46 -1.03 -2.13 -9.89
N VAL A 47 -1.99 -1.45 -9.28
CA VAL A 47 -3.26 -1.05 -9.92
C VAL A 47 -3.01 -0.11 -11.10
N ARG A 48 -2.20 0.95 -10.92
CA ARG A 48 -1.88 1.87 -12.02
C ARG A 48 -1.14 1.17 -13.15
N SER A 49 -0.20 0.30 -12.84
CA SER A 49 0.52 -0.51 -13.84
C SER A 49 -0.42 -1.46 -14.59
N HIS A 50 -1.39 -2.06 -13.90
CA HIS A 50 -2.44 -2.84 -14.55
C HIS A 50 -3.28 -1.97 -15.50
N ILE A 51 -3.70 -0.78 -15.08
CA ILE A 51 -4.55 0.10 -15.90
C ILE A 51 -3.81 0.60 -17.14
N ILE A 52 -2.56 1.04 -17.00
CA ILE A 52 -1.74 1.53 -18.12
C ILE A 52 -1.55 0.44 -19.18
N ARG A 53 -1.37 -0.82 -18.76
CA ARG A 53 -1.18 -1.94 -19.70
C ARG A 53 -2.46 -2.36 -20.42
N ASN A 54 -3.63 -2.15 -19.82
CA ASN A 54 -4.90 -2.71 -20.31
C ASN A 54 -5.87 -1.67 -20.89
N HIS A 55 -5.60 -0.38 -20.72
CA HIS A 55 -6.50 0.68 -21.18
C HIS A 55 -5.74 1.76 -21.94
N ASP A 56 -6.09 1.96 -23.21
CA ASP A 56 -5.67 3.12 -23.98
C ASP A 56 -6.70 4.25 -23.84
N THR A 57 -6.51 5.12 -22.85
CA THR A 57 -7.43 6.20 -22.53
C THR A 57 -6.71 7.34 -21.81
N ASN A 58 -7.35 8.52 -21.73
CA ASN A 58 -6.78 9.66 -21.02
C ASN A 58 -6.63 9.43 -19.50
N VAL A 59 -5.68 10.18 -18.91
CA VAL A 59 -5.32 10.11 -17.48
C VAL A 59 -6.52 10.31 -16.54
N ASN A 60 -7.45 11.20 -16.87
CA ASN A 60 -8.66 11.43 -16.04
C ASN A 60 -9.56 10.18 -15.96
N LYS A 61 -9.65 9.40 -17.04
CA LYS A 61 -10.34 8.11 -17.02
C LYS A 61 -9.52 7.06 -16.28
N MET A 62 -8.20 7.02 -16.47
CA MET A 62 -7.32 6.09 -15.73
C MET A 62 -7.41 6.30 -14.22
N HIS A 63 -7.36 7.54 -13.73
CA HIS A 63 -7.50 7.85 -12.31
C HIS A 63 -8.83 7.35 -11.75
N ARG A 64 -9.95 7.60 -12.45
CA ARG A 64 -11.27 7.10 -12.04
C ARG A 64 -11.32 5.57 -11.99
N LEU A 65 -10.63 4.88 -12.92
CA LEU A 65 -10.48 3.43 -12.87
C LEU A 65 -9.68 3.00 -11.65
N SER A 66 -8.52 3.63 -11.38
CA SER A 66 -7.68 3.32 -10.21
C SER A 66 -8.48 3.44 -8.90
N VAL A 67 -9.21 4.54 -8.72
CA VAL A 67 -10.06 4.79 -7.53
C VAL A 67 -11.04 3.63 -7.27
N ARG A 68 -11.58 3.00 -8.32
CA ARG A 68 -12.50 1.87 -8.16
C ARG A 68 -11.85 0.64 -7.52
N PHE A 69 -10.55 0.44 -7.71
CA PHE A 69 -9.78 -0.68 -7.15
C PHE A 69 -9.19 -0.38 -5.77
N VAL A 70 -8.83 0.89 -5.50
CA VAL A 70 -8.07 1.27 -4.29
C VAL A 70 -8.93 1.81 -3.14
N ARG A 71 -10.22 2.07 -3.38
CA ARG A 71 -11.16 2.39 -2.30
C ARG A 71 -11.28 1.26 -1.28
N ALA A 72 -11.53 1.62 -0.02
CA ALA A 72 -11.58 0.69 1.11
C ALA A 72 -12.53 -0.49 0.90
N ASP A 73 -13.74 -0.25 0.38
CA ASP A 73 -14.72 -1.34 0.13
C ASP A 73 -14.23 -2.37 -0.89
N ALA A 74 -13.53 -1.91 -1.94
CA ALA A 74 -13.00 -2.78 -2.97
C ALA A 74 -11.84 -3.63 -2.41
N GLN A 75 -10.97 -3.02 -1.60
CA GLN A 75 -9.90 -3.73 -0.91
C GLN A 75 -10.44 -4.73 0.12
N ALA A 76 -11.47 -4.37 0.89
CA ALA A 76 -12.11 -5.27 1.83
C ALA A 76 -12.74 -6.48 1.13
N HIS A 77 -13.40 -6.26 -0.01
CA HIS A 77 -13.93 -7.35 -0.83
C HIS A 77 -12.81 -8.22 -1.40
N LEU A 78 -11.73 -7.63 -1.92
CA LEU A 78 -10.58 -8.38 -2.43
C LEU A 78 -9.98 -9.29 -1.36
N VAL A 79 -9.78 -8.80 -0.14
CA VAL A 79 -9.26 -9.62 0.97
C VAL A 79 -10.20 -10.79 1.26
N SER A 80 -11.52 -10.58 1.22
CA SER A 80 -12.48 -11.67 1.41
C SER A 80 -12.41 -12.74 0.31
N CYS A 81 -12.11 -12.34 -0.94
CA CYS A 81 -11.93 -13.29 -2.04
C CYS A 81 -10.63 -14.08 -1.94
N LEU A 82 -9.59 -13.52 -1.32
CA LEU A 82 -8.29 -14.16 -1.16
C LEU A 82 -8.21 -15.10 0.05
N GLU A 83 -9.17 -15.08 0.97
CA GLU A 83 -9.10 -15.77 2.27
C GLU A 83 -8.69 -17.26 2.16
N ASP A 84 -9.20 -17.96 1.14
CA ASP A 84 -8.91 -19.38 0.89
C ASP A 84 -7.54 -19.62 0.23
N GLU A 85 -6.98 -18.60 -0.43
CA GLU A 85 -5.67 -18.63 -1.10
C GLU A 85 -4.51 -18.28 -0.15
N LEU A 86 -4.82 -17.63 0.98
CA LEU A 86 -3.80 -17.20 1.95
C LEU A 86 -3.24 -18.39 2.74
N THR A 87 -1.93 -18.37 2.95
CA THR A 87 -1.28 -19.24 3.92
C THR A 87 -1.66 -18.86 5.36
N GLU A 88 -1.45 -19.78 6.31
CA GLU A 88 -1.75 -19.52 7.71
C GLU A 88 -0.98 -18.31 8.29
N GLU A 89 0.22 -18.06 7.79
CA GLU A 89 1.00 -16.89 8.21
C GLU A 89 0.41 -15.58 7.65
N GLU A 90 0.01 -15.56 6.39
CA GLU A 90 -0.64 -14.40 5.78
C GLU A 90 -1.99 -14.09 6.43
N LYS A 91 -2.78 -15.13 6.75
CA LYS A 91 -4.04 -14.98 7.51
C LYS A 91 -3.80 -14.31 8.87
N ARG A 92 -2.72 -14.66 9.58
CA ARG A 92 -2.34 -13.99 10.83
C ARG A 92 -2.04 -12.52 10.61
N ILE A 93 -1.31 -12.18 9.54
CA ILE A 93 -0.98 -10.78 9.18
C ILE A 93 -2.26 -9.99 8.87
N VAL A 94 -3.16 -10.55 8.05
CA VAL A 94 -4.45 -9.93 7.71
C VAL A 94 -5.29 -9.69 8.97
N LYS A 95 -5.40 -10.69 9.84
CA LYS A 95 -6.12 -10.56 11.12
C LYS A 95 -5.50 -9.50 12.03
N ARG A 96 -4.16 -9.43 12.11
CA ARG A 96 -3.44 -8.40 12.86
C ARG A 96 -3.70 -7.00 12.30
N GLY A 97 -3.76 -6.86 10.97
CA GLY A 97 -4.13 -5.64 10.27
C GLY A 97 -5.53 -5.14 10.61
N ARG A 98 -6.53 -6.02 10.49
CA ARG A 98 -7.95 -5.68 10.78
C ARG A 98 -8.20 -5.28 12.23
N ASN A 99 -7.47 -5.88 13.17
CA ASN A 99 -7.60 -5.59 14.60
C ASN A 99 -6.72 -4.41 15.06
N ALA A 100 -5.94 -3.80 14.17
CA ALA A 100 -5.18 -2.62 14.50
C ALA A 100 -6.15 -1.45 14.73
N LYS A 101 -6.11 -0.85 15.92
CA LYS A 101 -6.92 0.33 16.22
C LYS A 101 -6.46 1.48 15.33
N VAL A 102 -7.33 1.90 14.40
CA VAL A 102 -7.14 3.13 13.63
C VAL A 102 -7.60 4.28 14.53
N THR A 103 -6.68 5.20 14.89
CA THR A 103 -6.98 6.35 15.76
C THR A 103 -7.75 7.46 15.04
N SER A 104 -8.01 7.32 13.75
CA SER A 104 -8.88 8.20 12.97
C SER A 104 -9.97 7.39 12.28
N SER A 105 -11.22 7.83 12.42
CA SER A 105 -12.35 7.31 11.67
C SER A 105 -12.18 7.59 10.17
N PRO A 106 -12.54 6.63 9.29
CA PRO A 106 -12.59 6.89 7.85
C PRO A 106 -13.53 8.07 7.59
N LYS A 107 -13.08 9.05 6.80
CA LYS A 107 -13.97 10.11 6.33
C LYS A 107 -14.85 9.53 5.23
N SER A 108 -16.14 9.45 5.52
CA SER A 108 -17.25 9.21 4.59
C SER A 108 -17.38 10.33 3.57
#